data_AF-A0A183DGV4-F1
#
_entry.id   AF-A0A183DGV4-F1
#
_cell.length_a   1.000
_cell.length_b   1.000
_cell.length_c   1.000
_cell.angle_alpha   90.00
_cell.angle_beta   90.00
_cell.angle_gamma   90.00
#
_symmetry.space_group_name_H-M   'P 1'
#
loop_
_entity.id
_entity.type
_entity.pdbx_description
1 polymer ?
#
loop_
_entity_poly.entity_id
_entity_poly.type
_entity_poly.pdbx_seq_one_letter_code
_entity_poly.pdbx_strand_id
1 'polypeptide(L)'
;MFNELFVRQEGTARPVRVTVLVDDDPRLTMDELEGMTNALCYAHGIVTSPISLPAHLYAAADLAKRGRNNFKTEQSISADDSGSVSSGGEGRGRFTNDGSEDYFPRMSAELANKLKYKFWA
;
A
#
# COMPACT_ATOMS: atom_id res chain seq x y z
N MET A 1 -25.51 1.64 -6.79
CA MET A 1 -25.75 2.93 -6.04
C MET A 1 -25.00 2.88 -4.70
N PHE A 2 -23.79 3.44 -4.62
CA PHE A 2 -22.87 3.31 -3.47
C PHE A 2 -23.07 4.34 -2.33
N ASN A 3 -24.24 4.97 -2.21
CA ASN A 3 -24.33 6.30 -1.61
C ASN A 3 -24.27 6.42 -0.07
N GLU A 4 -24.29 5.35 0.74
CA GLU A 4 -24.47 5.55 2.21
C GLU A 4 -23.62 4.67 3.14
N LEU A 5 -22.71 3.86 2.63
CA LEU A 5 -22.08 2.85 3.47
C LEU A 5 -20.96 3.34 4.38
N PHE A 6 -20.28 4.42 4.04
CA PHE A 6 -19.31 5.04 4.93
C PHE A 6 -19.96 6.20 5.65
N VAL A 7 -20.15 6.06 6.97
CA VAL A 7 -20.56 7.19 7.82
C VAL A 7 -19.37 8.13 7.94
N ARG A 8 -19.40 9.22 7.16
CA ARG A 8 -18.39 10.25 7.21
C ARG A 8 -18.58 11.07 8.48
N GLN A 9 -17.57 11.09 9.35
CA GLN A 9 -17.62 11.84 10.60
C GLN A 9 -17.48 13.36 10.38
N GLU A 10 -16.79 13.80 9.32
CA GLU A 10 -16.60 15.23 9.02
C GLU A 10 -16.62 15.55 7.51
N GLY A 11 -17.40 16.56 7.11
CA GLY A 11 -17.47 17.07 5.73
C GLY A 11 -18.27 16.18 4.74
N THR A 12 -18.20 16.48 3.44
CA THR A 12 -18.98 15.78 2.39
C THR A 12 -18.35 14.47 1.96
N ALA A 13 -19.13 13.38 1.95
CA ALA A 13 -18.68 12.05 1.55
C ALA A 13 -18.14 12.03 0.11
N ARG A 14 -17.02 11.33 -0.10
CA ARG A 14 -16.43 11.12 -1.42
C ARG A 14 -16.81 9.69 -1.85
N PRO A 15 -17.66 9.52 -2.86
CA PRO A 15 -18.03 8.19 -3.33
C PRO A 15 -16.82 7.51 -3.99
N VAL A 16 -16.70 6.19 -3.79
CA VAL A 16 -15.67 5.40 -4.46
C VAL A 16 -16.15 5.02 -5.86
N ARG A 17 -15.27 5.26 -6.84
CA ARG A 17 -15.49 4.84 -8.22
C ARG A 17 -14.70 3.57 -8.48
N VAL A 18 -15.40 2.48 -8.77
CA VAL A 18 -14.81 1.19 -9.18
C VAL A 18 -15.01 1.01 -10.67
N THR A 19 -14.00 0.52 -11.37
CA THR A 19 -14.06 0.21 -12.81
C THR A 19 -13.51 -1.19 -13.03
N VAL A 20 -14.30 -2.04 -13.65
CA VAL A 20 -13.88 -3.39 -14.05
C VAL A 20 -13.00 -3.28 -15.28
N LEU A 21 -11.75 -3.73 -15.17
CA LEU A 21 -10.79 -3.71 -16.29
C LEU A 21 -10.73 -5.08 -16.99
N VAL A 22 -10.82 -6.16 -16.20
CA VAL A 22 -10.74 -7.55 -16.65
C VAL A 22 -11.78 -8.33 -15.84
N ASP A 23 -12.55 -9.17 -16.54
CA ASP A 23 -13.55 -10.06 -15.97
C ASP A 23 -13.51 -11.37 -16.78
N ASP A 24 -13.18 -12.46 -16.11
CA ASP A 24 -13.02 -13.79 -16.71
C ASP A 24 -14.34 -14.56 -16.65
N ASP A 25 -14.59 -15.45 -17.62
CA ASP A 25 -15.82 -16.25 -17.60
C ASP A 25 -15.80 -17.30 -16.46
N PRO A 26 -16.90 -17.43 -15.68
CA PRO A 26 -18.18 -16.74 -15.84
C PRO A 26 -18.17 -15.32 -15.27
N ARG A 27 -18.63 -14.37 -16.09
CA ARG A 27 -18.74 -12.96 -15.74
C ARG A 27 -19.70 -12.74 -14.59
N LEU A 28 -19.29 -11.90 -13.66
CA LEU A 28 -20.14 -11.46 -12.55
C LEU A 28 -21.15 -10.42 -13.04
N THR A 29 -22.38 -10.50 -12.54
CA THR A 29 -23.35 -9.44 -12.77
C THR A 29 -22.94 -8.17 -12.00
N MET A 30 -23.38 -7.00 -12.47
CA MET A 30 -23.06 -5.75 -11.77
C MET A 30 -23.63 -5.72 -10.35
N ASP A 31 -24.79 -6.34 -10.12
CA ASP A 31 -25.39 -6.43 -8.77
C ASP A 31 -24.54 -7.27 -7.83
N GLU A 32 -24.00 -8.39 -8.30
CA GLU A 32 -23.05 -9.21 -7.53
C GLU A 32 -21.77 -8.43 -7.24
N LEU A 33 -21.25 -7.67 -8.21
CA LEU A 33 -20.06 -6.87 -8.02
C LEU A 33 -20.28 -5.73 -7.00
N GLU A 34 -21.41 -5.02 -7.09
CA GLU A 34 -21.79 -4.02 -6.09
C GLU A 34 -21.95 -4.65 -4.70
N GLY A 35 -22.60 -5.81 -4.61
CA GLY A 35 -22.77 -6.56 -3.36
C GLY A 35 -21.45 -7.02 -2.73
N MET A 36 -20.55 -7.59 -3.54
CA MET A 36 -19.25 -8.04 -3.08
C MET A 36 -18.37 -6.87 -2.63
N THR A 37 -18.26 -5.81 -3.44
CA THR A 37 -17.44 -4.64 -3.09
C THR A 37 -17.95 -3.96 -1.82
N ASN A 38 -19.26 -3.92 -1.63
CA ASN A 38 -19.90 -3.48 -0.40
C ASN A 38 -19.55 -4.38 0.80
N ALA A 39 -19.72 -5.71 0.68
CA ALA A 39 -19.40 -6.65 1.74
C ALA A 39 -17.93 -6.54 2.20
N LEU A 40 -17.02 -6.33 1.26
CA LEU A 40 -15.59 -6.13 1.54
C LEU A 40 -15.27 -4.86 2.34
N CYS A 41 -16.16 -3.87 2.37
CA CYS A 41 -16.01 -2.67 3.21
C CYS A 41 -16.31 -2.94 4.70
N TYR A 42 -16.88 -4.09 5.04
CA TYR A 42 -17.10 -4.53 6.43
C TYR A 42 -16.03 -5.49 6.94
N ALA A 43 -15.18 -6.02 6.06
CA ALA A 43 -14.16 -7.01 6.40
C ALA A 43 -12.92 -6.42 7.09
N HIS A 44 -12.97 -5.17 7.56
CA HIS A 44 -11.82 -4.49 8.14
C HIS A 44 -11.65 -4.87 9.61
N GLY A 45 -10.57 -5.59 9.94
CA GLY A 45 -10.34 -6.12 11.29
C GLY A 45 -9.99 -5.10 12.39
N ILE A 46 -9.81 -3.81 12.03
CA ILE A 46 -9.35 -2.77 12.97
C ILE A 46 -10.51 -1.89 13.46
N VAL A 47 -11.58 -1.76 12.68
CA VAL A 47 -12.68 -0.81 12.97
C VAL A 47 -14.00 -1.54 12.87
N THR A 48 -14.91 -1.32 13.83
CA THR A 48 -16.23 -1.94 13.89
C THR A 48 -17.30 -1.21 13.07
N SER A 49 -16.88 -0.35 12.14
CA SER A 49 -17.76 0.41 11.26
C SER A 49 -17.33 0.19 9.81
N PRO A 50 -18.26 0.27 8.85
CA PRO A 50 -17.92 0.19 7.44
C PRO A 50 -16.92 1.28 7.04
N ILE A 51 -15.93 0.88 6.24
CA ILE A 51 -14.90 1.77 5.70
C ILE A 51 -15.24 2.19 4.27
N SER A 52 -14.62 3.28 3.80
CA SER A 52 -14.94 3.86 2.48
C SER A 52 -14.40 3.04 1.30
N LEU A 53 -13.42 2.18 1.50
CA LEU A 53 -12.79 1.33 0.49
C LEU A 53 -12.76 -0.12 0.96
N PRO A 54 -12.79 -1.12 0.06
CA PRO A 54 -12.61 -2.52 0.43
C PRO A 54 -11.36 -2.75 1.32
N ALA A 55 -11.49 -3.57 2.37
CA ALA A 55 -10.44 -3.78 3.36
C ALA A 55 -9.07 -4.19 2.76
N HIS A 56 -9.09 -4.97 1.68
CA HIS A 56 -7.88 -5.39 0.96
C HIS A 56 -7.10 -4.20 0.38
N LEU A 57 -7.78 -3.18 -0.14
CA LEU A 57 -7.13 -1.98 -0.66
C LEU A 57 -6.49 -1.15 0.46
N TYR A 58 -7.14 -1.12 1.63
CA TYR A 58 -6.60 -0.46 2.81
C TYR A 58 -5.31 -1.16 3.29
N ALA A 59 -5.34 -2.48 3.41
CA ALA A 59 -4.17 -3.28 3.78
C ALA A 59 -3.00 -3.10 2.79
N ALA A 60 -3.27 -3.05 1.49
CA ALA A 60 -2.26 -2.80 0.48
C ALA A 60 -1.63 -1.40 0.62
N ALA A 61 -2.43 -0.37 0.89
CA ALA A 61 -1.93 0.99 1.11
C ALA A 61 -1.05 1.07 2.37
N ASP A 62 -1.45 0.43 3.46
CA ASP A 62 -0.66 0.36 4.70
C ASP A 62 0.64 -0.41 4.49
N LEU A 63 0.61 -1.51 3.73
CA LEU A 63 1.81 -2.26 3.36
C LEU A 63 2.78 -1.40 2.53
N ALA A 64 2.27 -0.65 1.55
CA ALA A 64 3.08 0.28 0.76
C ALA A 64 3.68 1.40 1.62
N LYS A 65 2.91 1.95 2.56
CA LYS A 65 3.38 2.96 3.53
C LYS A 65 4.49 2.40 4.43
N ARG A 66 4.33 1.18 4.94
CA ARG A 66 5.36 0.48 5.72
C ARG A 66 6.61 0.22 4.88
N GLY A 67 6.47 -0.26 3.65
CA GLY A 67 7.58 -0.47 2.72
C GLY A 67 8.36 0.83 2.46
N ARG A 68 7.66 1.95 2.25
CA ARG A 68 8.31 3.27 2.09
C ARG A 68 9.05 3.73 3.35
N ASN A 69 8.49 3.47 4.53
CA ASN A 69 9.15 3.82 5.79
C ASN A 69 10.42 2.99 6.00
N ASN A 70 10.36 1.68 5.75
CA ASN A 70 11.53 0.81 5.82
C ASN A 70 12.63 1.26 4.85
N PHE A 71 12.26 1.60 3.61
CA PHE A 71 13.19 2.14 2.62
C PHE A 71 13.87 3.43 3.11
N LYS A 72 13.11 4.38 3.66
CA LYS A 72 13.65 5.62 4.22
C LYS A 72 14.61 5.35 5.39
N THR A 73 14.27 4.40 6.26
CA THR A 73 15.10 4.02 7.41
C THR A 73 16.43 3.41 6.95
N GLU A 74 16.43 2.49 5.99
CA GLU A 74 17.68 1.94 5.43
C GLU A 74 18.52 3.01 4.72
N GLN A 75 17.85 3.97 4.07
CA GLN A 75 18.51 5.10 3.43
C GLN A 75 19.12 6.08 4.45
N SER A 76 18.48 6.28 5.60
CA SER A 76 19.01 7.13 6.67
C SER A 76 20.13 6.45 7.46
N ILE A 77 19.98 5.16 7.81
CA ILE A 77 20.99 4.35 8.56
C ILE A 77 22.34 4.31 7.81
N SER A 78 22.30 4.37 6.48
CA SER A 78 23.51 4.38 5.66
C SER A 78 24.24 5.73 5.69
N ALA A 79 23.68 6.76 6.32
CA ALA A 79 24.27 8.11 6.41
C ALA A 79 24.93 8.41 7.78
N ASP A 80 24.67 7.61 8.82
CA ASP A 80 25.19 7.84 10.17
C ASP A 80 26.61 7.27 10.44
N ASP A 81 27.18 6.46 9.55
CA ASP A 81 28.59 6.02 9.67
C ASP A 81 29.60 6.95 8.96
N SER A 82 29.14 8.07 8.40
CA SER A 82 30.03 9.11 7.89
C SER A 82 29.37 10.48 8.02
N GLY A 83 29.53 11.10 9.19
CA GLY A 83 29.52 12.55 9.43
C GLY A 83 28.38 13.38 8.83
N SER A 84 27.57 14.02 9.69
CA SER A 84 26.59 15.07 9.37
C SER A 84 26.78 15.74 8.01
N VAL A 85 25.99 15.35 7.02
CA VAL A 85 25.93 16.07 5.73
C VAL A 85 24.82 17.11 5.76
N SER A 86 25.23 18.35 5.51
CA SER A 86 24.39 19.51 5.31
C SER A 86 23.42 19.32 4.15
N SER A 87 22.25 19.96 4.24
CA SER A 87 21.20 19.99 3.21
C SER A 87 21.65 20.77 1.97
N GLY A 88 22.53 20.20 1.15
CA GLY A 88 23.05 20.90 -0.02
C GLY A 88 23.81 20.06 -1.05
N GLY A 89 23.99 18.76 -0.86
CA GLY A 89 24.63 17.88 -1.83
C GLY A 89 23.79 16.64 -2.08
N GLU A 90 23.72 16.20 -3.34
CA GLU A 90 23.08 14.95 -3.76
C GLU A 90 23.80 13.74 -3.13
N GLY A 91 23.53 13.51 -1.85
CA GLY A 91 23.87 12.28 -1.16
C GLY A 91 23.09 11.15 -1.80
N ARG A 92 23.70 10.47 -2.76
CA ARG A 92 23.20 9.23 -3.35
C ARG A 92 23.01 8.21 -2.22
N GLY A 93 21.80 8.12 -1.68
CA GLY A 93 21.47 7.13 -0.66
C GLY A 93 21.76 5.71 -1.16
N ARG A 94 21.99 4.76 -0.25
CA ARG A 94 22.37 3.36 -0.53
C ARG A 94 21.58 2.68 -1.66
N PHE A 95 20.32 3.05 -1.84
CA PHE A 95 19.46 2.66 -2.95
C PHE A 95 19.18 3.86 -3.87
N THR A 96 20.16 4.24 -4.71
CA THR A 96 19.97 5.22 -5.77
C THR A 96 19.80 4.49 -7.10
N ASN A 97 18.73 4.77 -7.83
CA ASN A 97 18.50 4.17 -9.15
C ASN A 97 19.60 4.64 -10.12
N ASP A 98 20.42 3.70 -10.55
CA ASP A 98 21.54 3.87 -11.47
C ASP A 98 21.18 3.53 -12.92
N GLY A 99 19.92 3.19 -13.18
CA GLY A 99 19.44 2.72 -14.48
C GLY A 99 19.87 1.29 -14.84
N SER A 100 20.55 0.59 -13.93
CA SER A 100 20.91 -0.83 -14.14
C SER A 100 19.67 -1.72 -14.08
N GLU A 101 19.60 -2.73 -14.94
CA GLU A 101 18.55 -3.75 -14.91
C GLU A 101 18.53 -4.50 -13.55
N ASP A 102 19.69 -4.61 -12.90
CA ASP A 102 19.87 -5.31 -11.63
C ASP A 102 19.47 -4.47 -10.40
N TYR A 103 19.17 -3.18 -10.59
CA TYR A 103 18.86 -2.27 -9.49
C TYR A 103 17.67 -2.75 -8.65
N PHE A 104 16.53 -2.98 -9.30
CA PHE A 104 15.31 -3.40 -8.62
C PHE A 104 15.44 -4.79 -8.00
N PRO A 105 15.97 -5.81 -8.71
CA PRO A 105 16.25 -7.12 -8.11
C PRO A 105 17.12 -7.06 -6.86
N ARG A 106 18.23 -6.32 -6.90
CA ARG A 106 19.16 -6.18 -5.78
C ARG A 106 18.52 -5.44 -4.60
N MET A 107 17.86 -4.32 -4.87
CA MET A 107 17.13 -3.54 -3.85
C MET A 107 16.06 -4.41 -3.17
N SER A 108 15.26 -5.14 -3.95
CA SER A 108 14.23 -6.03 -3.42
C SER A 108 14.80 -7.18 -2.60
N ALA A 109 15.92 -7.78 -3.01
CA ALA A 109 16.58 -8.86 -2.26
C ALA A 109 17.16 -8.37 -0.93
N GLU A 110 17.71 -7.15 -0.88
CA GLU A 110 18.23 -6.56 0.35
C GLU A 110 17.12 -6.17 1.35
N LEU A 111 16.00 -5.63 0.84
CA LEU A 111 14.84 -5.24 1.64
C LEU A 111 13.90 -6.41 1.98
N ALA A 112 14.12 -7.58 1.36
CA ALA A 112 13.32 -8.76 1.64
C ALA A 112 13.47 -9.19 3.09
N ASN A 113 12.38 -9.66 3.68
CA ASN A 113 12.39 -10.18 5.03
C ASN A 113 13.28 -11.42 5.12
N LYS A 114 14.39 -11.32 5.86
CA LYS A 114 15.36 -12.41 6.08
C LYS A 114 14.97 -13.35 7.23
N LEU A 115 13.80 -13.14 7.84
CA LEU A 115 13.31 -14.03 8.89
C LEU A 115 13.06 -15.43 8.33
N LYS A 116 13.50 -16.45 9.08
CA LYS A 116 13.30 -17.87 8.76
C LYS A 116 11.82 -18.24 8.58
N TYR A 117 10.93 -17.49 9.24
CA TYR A 117 9.48 -17.70 9.21
C TYR A 117 8.81 -16.46 8.62
N LYS A 118 7.95 -16.69 7.64
CA LYS A 118 7.10 -15.66 7.05
C LYS A 118 5.86 -15.54 7.93
N PHE A 119 5.71 -14.42 8.62
CA PHE A 119 4.48 -14.11 9.34
C PHE A 119 3.62 -13.24 8.43
N TRP A 120 2.44 -13.76 8.09
CA TRP A 120 1.35 -12.98 7.50
C TRP A 120 0.38 -12.72 8.64
N ALA A 121 0.13 -11.45 8.94
CA ALA A 121 -0.96 -11.00 9.80
C ALA A 121 -1.80 -10.02 9.00
#